data_AF-A0AAV4S3D3-F1
#
_entry.id   AF-A0AAV4S3D3-F1
#
_cell.length_a   1.000
_cell.length_b   1.000
_cell.length_c   1.000
_cell.angle_alpha   90.00
_cell.angle_beta   90.00
_cell.angle_gamma   90.00
#
_symmetry.space_group_name_H-M   'P 1'
#
loop_
_entity.id
_entity.type
_entity.pdbx_description
1 polymer ?
#
loop_
_entity_poly.entity_id
_entity_poly.type
_entity_poly.pdbx_seq_one_letter_code
_entity_poly.pdbx_strand_id
1 'polypeptide(L)'
;MVGWILNLSRQRCYLSNEVFRIGCRYSSLHSFEKYDTYNKRKYSSLSGKVKTGILMMNMGGPSSLDEVEDFLTRLFTDKDIIPLPMQSMLGPIIAKRRSPGIVKKIQ
;
A
#
# COMPACT_ATOMS: atom_id res chain seq x y z
N MET A 1 34.37 -19.60 -43.75
CA MET A 1 32.94 -19.61 -43.38
C MET A 1 32.80 -20.44 -42.12
N VAL A 2 32.90 -19.81 -40.94
CA VAL A 2 31.77 -19.29 -40.12
C VAL A 2 30.86 -20.42 -39.64
N GLY A 3 30.61 -20.70 -38.36
CA GLY A 3 31.11 -20.25 -37.05
C GLY A 3 30.72 -21.36 -36.06
N TRP A 4 31.62 -21.89 -35.23
CA TRP A 4 31.98 -21.43 -33.88
C TRP A 4 30.79 -21.14 -32.94
N ILE A 5 30.63 -22.07 -31.99
CA ILE A 5 30.46 -21.84 -30.54
C ILE A 5 29.04 -21.90 -29.94
N LEU A 6 28.83 -23.01 -29.24
CA LEU A 6 28.06 -23.22 -28.00
C LEU A 6 27.72 -21.92 -27.25
N ASN A 7 26.44 -21.57 -27.14
CA ASN A 7 25.99 -20.51 -26.26
C ASN A 7 25.53 -21.07 -24.91
N LEU A 8 26.40 -20.81 -23.94
CA LEU A 8 26.40 -21.19 -22.55
C LEU A 8 25.32 -20.41 -21.77
N SER A 9 24.55 -21.14 -20.97
CA SER A 9 24.14 -20.74 -19.62
C SER A 9 23.40 -19.41 -19.41
N ARG A 10 22.11 -19.53 -19.09
CA ARG A 10 21.54 -19.11 -17.79
C ARG A 10 21.99 -17.73 -17.28
N GLN A 11 21.15 -16.72 -17.47
CA GLN A 11 21.15 -15.49 -16.69
C GLN A 11 19.69 -15.31 -16.23
N ARG A 12 19.26 -15.63 -15.00
CA ARG A 12 19.63 -15.08 -13.68
C ARG A 12 19.76 -13.55 -13.74
N CYS A 13 18.60 -12.87 -13.75
CA CYS A 13 18.51 -11.44 -13.46
C CYS A 13 18.99 -11.22 -12.02
N TYR A 14 20.21 -10.72 -11.87
CA TYR A 14 20.71 -10.18 -10.62
C TYR A 14 20.23 -8.74 -10.48
N LEU A 15 19.81 -8.39 -9.27
CA LEU A 15 19.68 -7.01 -8.81
C LEU A 15 21.07 -6.38 -8.86
N SER A 16 21.33 -5.51 -9.83
CA SER A 16 22.51 -4.66 -9.82
C SER A 16 22.08 -3.21 -9.64
N ASN A 17 22.59 -2.62 -8.57
CA ASN A 17 22.61 -1.19 -8.35
C ASN A 17 23.37 -0.54 -9.51
N GLU A 18 22.65 0.18 -10.37
CA GLU A 18 23.05 1.43 -11.01
C GLU A 18 22.06 1.76 -12.15
N VAL A 19 21.36 2.88 -11.98
CA VAL A 19 20.96 3.82 -13.03
C VAL A 19 20.79 3.25 -14.44
N PHE A 20 19.56 2.84 -14.79
CA PHE A 20 19.12 2.95 -16.19
C PHE A 20 17.61 3.13 -16.31
N ARG A 21 17.25 4.16 -17.07
CA ARG A 21 15.90 4.66 -17.33
C ARG A 21 15.05 3.57 -18.00
N ILE A 22 13.98 3.12 -17.36
CA ILE A 22 12.85 2.50 -18.07
C ILE A 22 11.98 3.65 -18.57
N GLY A 23 12.30 4.15 -19.76
CA GLY A 23 11.42 5.03 -20.51
C GLY A 23 10.27 4.22 -21.10
N CYS A 24 9.12 4.19 -20.43
CA CYS A 24 7.86 3.96 -21.12
C CYS A 24 7.49 5.26 -21.84
N ARG A 25 7.71 5.26 -23.15
CA ARG A 25 7.33 6.33 -24.08
C ARG A 25 5.80 6.32 -24.22
N TYR A 26 5.09 6.93 -23.27
CA TYR A 26 3.65 7.17 -23.37
C TYR A 26 3.42 8.59 -23.90
N SER A 27 3.25 8.72 -25.21
CA SER A 27 2.74 9.94 -25.82
C SER A 27 1.26 10.09 -25.45
N SER A 28 0.90 11.25 -24.90
CA SER A 28 -0.47 11.72 -24.58
C SER A 28 -1.02 11.44 -23.17
N LEU A 29 -0.46 12.13 -22.16
CA LEU A 29 -1.13 12.44 -20.88
C LEU A 29 -0.97 13.95 -20.62
N HIS A 30 -1.92 14.77 -21.06
CA HIS A 30 -1.88 16.24 -20.91
C HIS A 30 -2.85 16.81 -19.87
N SER A 31 -3.33 16.04 -18.88
CA SER A 31 -4.30 16.60 -17.92
C SER A 31 -4.23 16.16 -16.46
N PHE A 32 -3.28 15.32 -16.03
CA PHE A 32 -3.25 14.85 -14.63
C PHE A 32 -2.18 15.51 -13.72
N GLU A 33 -1.35 16.42 -14.23
CA GLU A 33 -0.24 17.04 -13.47
C GLU A 33 -0.63 18.26 -12.60
N LYS A 34 -1.88 18.72 -12.66
CA LYS A 34 -2.27 19.97 -11.97
C LYS A 34 -2.60 19.82 -10.48
N TYR A 35 -2.75 18.60 -9.98
CA TYR A 35 -3.10 18.37 -8.57
C TYR A 35 -1.87 18.32 -7.63
N ASP A 36 -0.67 18.11 -8.18
CA ASP A 36 0.56 18.00 -7.38
C ASP A 36 1.22 19.35 -7.04
N THR A 37 0.85 20.44 -7.74
CA THR A 37 1.53 21.74 -7.59
C THR A 37 0.93 22.65 -6.52
N TYR A 38 -0.26 22.34 -6.00
CA TYR A 38 -0.93 23.16 -4.97
C TYR A 38 -0.31 22.97 -3.57
N ASN A 39 0.09 21.76 -3.20
CA ASN A 39 0.65 21.48 -1.87
C ASN A 39 2.14 21.83 -1.71
N LYS A 40 2.83 22.23 -2.79
CA LYS A 40 4.28 22.42 -2.77
C LYS A 40 4.75 23.68 -2.01
N ARG A 41 3.86 24.64 -1.75
CA ARG A 41 4.25 25.96 -1.19
C ARG A 41 4.04 26.13 0.31
N LYS A 42 3.38 25.18 0.99
CA LYS A 42 3.06 25.33 2.43
C LYS A 42 4.06 24.67 3.38
N TYR A 43 4.96 23.84 2.86
CA TYR A 43 6.00 23.13 3.63
C TYR A 43 7.43 23.65 3.36
N SER A 44 7.58 24.87 2.86
CA SER A 44 8.88 25.44 2.45
C SER A 44 9.45 26.52 3.38
N SER A 45 8.84 26.80 4.53
CA SER A 45 9.30 27.90 5.42
C SER A 45 9.73 27.49 6.84
N LEU A 46 9.80 26.19 7.16
CA LEU A 46 10.45 25.71 8.38
C LEU A 46 11.75 25.01 7.99
N SER A 47 12.83 25.81 7.90
CA SER A 47 14.18 25.37 7.59
C SER A 47 14.83 24.63 8.76
N GLY A 48 14.40 23.38 8.97
CA GLY A 48 15.18 22.35 9.64
C GLY A 48 15.13 21.10 8.78
N LYS A 49 16.24 20.69 8.17
CA LYS A 49 16.31 19.45 7.38
C LYS A 49 16.03 18.25 8.28
N VAL A 50 14.81 17.71 8.26
CA VAL A 50 14.54 16.36 8.75
C VAL A 50 15.21 15.37 7.80
N LYS A 51 16.31 14.76 8.27
CA LYS A 51 17.18 13.89 7.45
C LYS A 51 16.61 12.48 7.29
N THR A 52 15.88 11.99 8.29
CA THR A 52 15.30 10.64 8.31
C THR A 52 13.97 10.69 9.07
N GLY A 53 12.88 10.25 8.44
CA GLY A 53 11.61 9.99 9.10
C GLY A 53 11.48 8.50 9.43
N ILE A 54 11.06 8.17 10.64
CA ILE A 54 10.73 6.80 11.04
C ILE A 54 9.21 6.70 11.06
N LEU A 55 8.65 5.86 10.18
CA LEU A 55 7.22 5.57 10.17
C LEU A 55 6.96 4.34 11.04
N MET A 56 6.29 4.54 12.17
CA MET A 56 5.76 3.43 12.96
C MET A 56 4.39 3.04 12.39
N MET A 57 4.30 1.84 11.83
CA MET A 57 3.04 1.29 11.33
C MET A 57 2.46 0.32 12.36
N ASN A 58 1.16 0.41 12.57
CA ASN A 58 0.38 -0.55 13.36
C ASN A 58 -0.95 -0.77 12.63
N MET A 59 -1.64 -1.86 12.95
CA MET A 59 -3.00 -2.13 12.45
C MET A 59 -4.04 -1.18 13.07
N GLY A 60 -3.69 -0.49 14.16
CA GLY A 60 -4.60 0.36 14.92
C GLY A 60 -5.52 -0.46 15.82
N GLY A 61 -6.53 0.20 16.37
CA GLY A 61 -7.54 -0.41 17.22
C GLY A 61 -8.68 0.59 17.49
N PRO A 62 -9.84 0.11 17.95
CA PRO A 62 -10.98 0.97 18.27
C PRO A 62 -10.68 1.81 19.52
N SER A 63 -10.99 3.10 19.50
CA SER A 63 -10.76 3.99 20.65
C SER A 63 -11.89 3.92 21.67
N SER A 64 -13.09 3.53 21.22
CA SER A 64 -14.32 3.43 22.01
C SER A 64 -15.08 2.14 21.67
N LEU A 65 -16.03 1.75 22.52
CA LEU A 65 -16.82 0.53 22.33
C LEU A 65 -17.73 0.61 21.09
N ASP A 66 -18.18 1.81 20.74
CA ASP A 66 -19.07 2.04 19.59
C ASP A 66 -18.32 1.92 18.25
N GLU A 67 -17.01 2.19 18.24
CA GLU A 67 -16.14 2.09 17.04
C GLU A 67 -15.67 0.67 16.72
N VAL A 68 -15.95 -0.31 17.58
CA VAL A 68 -15.50 -1.70 17.40
C VAL A 68 -16.06 -2.30 16.10
N GLU A 69 -17.31 -1.99 15.76
CA GLU A 69 -17.93 -2.49 14.52
C GLU A 69 -17.22 -1.94 13.27
N ASP A 70 -16.92 -0.65 13.26
CA ASP A 70 -16.27 0.02 12.13
C ASP A 70 -14.85 -0.49 11.93
N PHE A 71 -14.11 -0.72 13.02
CA PHE A 71 -12.78 -1.33 12.98
C PHE A 71 -12.82 -2.73 12.36
N LEU A 72 -13.73 -3.59 12.83
CA LEU A 72 -13.86 -4.94 12.31
C LEU A 72 -14.31 -4.95 10.85
N THR A 73 -15.15 -4.01 10.44
CA THR A 73 -15.59 -3.89 9.05
C THR A 73 -14.40 -3.59 8.13
N ARG A 74 -13.50 -2.69 8.52
CA ARG A 74 -12.27 -2.40 7.76
C ARG A 74 -11.36 -3.63 7.72
N LEU A 75 -11.21 -4.33 8.85
CA LEU A 75 -10.37 -5.53 8.95
C LEU A 75 -10.86 -6.67 8.04
N PHE A 76 -12.17 -6.93 7.97
CA PHE A 76 -12.70 -8.02 7.14
C PHE A 76 -12.93 -7.64 5.67
N THR A 77 -12.93 -6.35 5.35
CA THR A 77 -13.00 -5.88 3.96
C THR A 77 -11.63 -5.89 3.27
N ASP A 78 -10.55 -5.91 4.06
CA ASP A 78 -9.18 -5.98 3.57
C ASP A 78 -8.86 -7.34 2.93
N LYS A 79 -8.56 -7.30 1.63
CA LYS A 79 -8.26 -8.47 0.79
C LYS A 79 -6.86 -9.01 1.01
N ASP A 80 -5.94 -8.17 1.47
CA ASP A 80 -4.54 -8.54 1.66
C ASP A 80 -4.36 -9.29 2.98
N ILE A 81 -5.25 -9.08 3.96
CA ILE A 81 -5.21 -9.76 5.27
C ILE A 81 -5.99 -11.09 5.24
N ILE A 82 -7.25 -11.09 4.80
CA ILE A 82 -8.11 -12.29 4.83
C ILE A 82 -8.82 -12.44 3.49
N PRO A 83 -8.45 -13.41 2.63
CA PRO A 83 -9.16 -13.62 1.38
C PRO A 83 -10.49 -14.37 1.60
N LEU A 84 -11.62 -13.70 1.37
CA LEU A 84 -12.96 -14.30 1.45
C LEU A 84 -13.71 -14.18 0.10
N PRO A 85 -14.53 -15.16 -0.30
CA PRO A 85 -15.42 -14.99 -1.44
C PRO A 85 -16.50 -13.93 -1.14
N MET A 86 -16.83 -13.05 -2.10
CA MET A 86 -17.84 -11.99 -1.92
C MET A 86 -17.59 -11.07 -0.70
N GLN A 87 -16.32 -10.70 -0.49
CA GLN A 87 -15.82 -9.99 0.68
C GLN A 87 -16.51 -8.64 0.98
N SER A 88 -16.98 -7.92 -0.03
CA SER A 88 -17.71 -6.65 0.13
C SER A 88 -19.04 -6.81 0.87
N MET A 89 -19.68 -7.97 0.78
CA MET A 89 -20.92 -8.26 1.52
C MET A 89 -20.65 -9.04 2.80
N LEU A 90 -19.76 -10.03 2.75
CA LEU A 90 -19.47 -10.87 3.92
C LEU A 90 -18.72 -10.11 5.02
N GLY A 91 -17.83 -9.18 4.67
CA GLY A 91 -17.04 -8.41 5.63
C GLY A 91 -17.90 -7.68 6.67
N PRO A 92 -18.85 -6.81 6.24
CA PRO A 92 -19.75 -6.11 7.15
C PRO A 92 -20.65 -7.04 7.98
N ILE A 93 -21.11 -8.16 7.40
CA ILE A 93 -21.98 -9.12 8.10
C ILE A 93 -21.21 -9.84 9.21
N ILE A 94 -19.97 -10.24 8.94
CA ILE A 94 -19.10 -10.92 9.92
C ILE A 94 -18.72 -9.94 11.03
N ALA A 95 -18.41 -8.68 10.67
CA ALA A 95 -18.11 -7.62 11.64
C ALA A 95 -19.27 -7.46 12.64
N LYS A 96 -20.50 -7.22 12.16
CA LYS A 96 -21.71 -7.09 12.99
C LYS A 96 -21.93 -8.25 13.94
N ARG A 97 -21.72 -9.48 13.47
CA ARG A 97 -21.89 -10.68 14.30
C ARG A 97 -20.80 -10.82 15.36
N ARG A 98 -19.57 -10.37 15.09
CA ARG A 98 -18.44 -10.52 16.01
C ARG A 98 -18.30 -9.36 17.00
N SER A 99 -18.77 -8.16 16.67
CA SER A 99 -18.77 -6.99 17.56
C SER A 99 -19.24 -7.30 18.99
N PRO A 100 -20.41 -7.94 19.25
CA PRO A 100 -20.89 -8.14 20.61
C PRO A 100 -20.01 -9.08 21.46
N GLY A 101 -19.31 -10.03 20.83
CA GLY A 101 -18.39 -10.93 21.52
C GLY A 101 -17.06 -10.26 21.87
N ILE A 102 -16.69 -9.20 21.16
CA ILE A 102 -15.44 -8.45 21.37
C ILE A 102 -15.67 -7.32 22.38
N VAL A 103 -16.80 -6.61 22.28
CA VAL A 103 -17.20 -5.58 23.26
C VAL A 103 -17.19 -6.13 24.68
N LYS A 104 -17.78 -7.32 24.88
CA LYS A 104 -17.77 -8.04 26.19
C LYS A 104 -16.39 -8.39 26.73
N LYS A 105 -15.34 -8.43 25.89
CA LYS A 105 -13.97 -8.74 26.31
C LYS A 105 -13.16 -7.50 26.66
N ILE A 106 -13.55 -6.36 26.10
CA ILE A 106 -12.90 -5.06 26.33
C ILE A 106 -13.48 -4.39 27.58
N GLN A 107 -14.74 -4.69 27.88
CA GLN A 107 -15.43 -4.32 29.11
C GLN A 107 -15.04 -5.23 30.27
#